data_AF-A0A5A8C4C0-F1
#
_entry.id   AF-A0A5A8C4C0-F1
#
_cell.length_a   1.000
_cell.length_b   1.000
_cell.length_c   1.000
_cell.angle_alpha   90.00
_cell.angle_beta   90.00
_cell.angle_gamma   90.00
#
_symmetry.space_group_name_H-M   'P 1'
#
loop_
_entity.id
_entity.type
_entity.pdbx_description
1 polymer ?
#
loop_
_entity_poly.entity_id
_entity_poly.type
_entity_poly.pdbx_seq_one_letter_code
_entity_poly.pdbx_strand_id
1 'polypeptide(L)'
;MKDMVRTSDAVPSVDEDGTMHWPVTLLFPARGISEMVQSCAESASVRDLVAAMLPATRGSGPPAPWDTEGAYTVDNVSVFYRTHETPQVPAEALWAAQIEGAEAAADDDDADLAASRPAADEPAREWIRVPLAAPLVLPLLQPDCVVPGMPVLYVVPSGSEAESLMRRDNGGSIRELRVPELSAP
;
A
#
# COMPACT_ATOMS: atom_id res chain seq x y z
N MET A 1 10.79 26.33 4.08
CA MET A 1 10.96 24.87 4.25
C MET A 1 9.89 24.19 3.43
N LYS A 2 10.17 23.94 2.15
CA LYS A 2 9.31 23.21 1.22
C LYS A 2 10.24 22.34 0.39
N ASP A 3 10.86 21.41 1.08
CA ASP A 3 11.53 20.27 0.47
C ASP A 3 10.83 19.04 1.02
N MET A 4 10.83 17.97 0.21
CA MET A 4 10.46 16.61 0.57
C MET A 4 9.10 16.13 0.06
N VAL A 5 9.01 15.98 -1.26
CA VAL A 5 8.65 14.67 -1.84
C VAL A 5 9.74 14.38 -2.87
N ARG A 6 10.61 13.41 -2.59
CA ARG A 6 11.42 12.80 -3.66
C ARG A 6 10.45 11.90 -4.41
N THR A 7 9.76 12.43 -5.42
CA THR A 7 9.03 11.58 -6.36
C THR A 7 10.12 10.84 -7.14
N SER A 8 10.31 9.55 -6.86
CA SER A 8 11.18 8.75 -7.71
C SER A 8 10.59 8.67 -9.11
N ASP A 9 11.43 8.50 -10.13
CA ASP A 9 11.00 8.19 -11.49
C ASP A 9 10.49 6.73 -11.66
N ALA A 10 10.32 5.98 -10.56
CA ALA A 10 9.84 4.60 -10.62
C ALA A 10 8.36 4.57 -11.02
N VAL A 11 8.06 3.87 -12.10
CA VAL A 11 6.72 3.72 -12.67
C VAL A 11 6.37 2.24 -12.81
N PRO A 12 5.07 1.87 -12.79
CA PRO A 12 4.65 0.51 -13.10
C PRO A 12 5.16 0.08 -14.48
N SER A 13 5.71 -1.14 -14.59
CA SER A 13 6.27 -1.66 -15.84
C SER A 13 6.03 -3.16 -16.02
N VAL A 14 5.87 -3.62 -17.26
CA VAL A 14 5.66 -5.04 -17.57
C VAL A 14 6.97 -5.64 -18.07
N ASP A 15 7.36 -6.80 -17.54
CA ASP A 15 8.56 -7.51 -17.98
C ASP A 15 8.34 -8.35 -19.25
N GLU A 16 9.38 -9.04 -19.71
CA GLU A 16 9.36 -9.86 -20.93
C GLU A 16 8.37 -11.04 -20.84
N ASP A 17 8.09 -11.52 -19.63
CA ASP A 17 7.15 -12.62 -19.37
C ASP A 17 5.70 -12.13 -19.22
N GLY A 18 5.46 -10.81 -19.32
CA GLY A 18 4.15 -10.20 -19.15
C GLY A 18 3.75 -9.99 -17.69
N THR A 19 4.67 -10.12 -16.73
CA THR A 19 4.40 -9.90 -15.31
C THR A 19 4.44 -8.40 -15.00
N MET A 20 3.43 -7.91 -14.27
CA MET A 20 3.39 -6.53 -13.80
C MET A 20 4.37 -6.31 -12.65
N HIS A 21 5.22 -5.29 -12.76
CA HIS A 21 6.07 -4.81 -11.69
C HIS A 21 5.58 -3.45 -11.19
N TRP A 22 5.44 -3.34 -9.88
CA TRP A 22 4.99 -2.13 -9.19
C TRP A 22 6.12 -1.50 -8.38
N PRO A 23 6.31 -0.17 -8.43
CA PRO A 23 6.96 0.53 -7.34
C PRO A 23 6.06 0.45 -6.10
N VAL A 24 6.61 0.14 -4.94
CA VAL A 24 5.83 -0.02 -3.69
C VAL A 24 6.43 0.84 -2.59
N THR A 25 5.59 1.63 -1.94
CA THR A 25 5.98 2.40 -0.75
C THR A 25 5.68 1.60 0.52
N LEU A 26 6.71 1.39 1.33
CA LEU A 26 6.62 0.82 2.67
C LEU A 26 6.65 1.95 3.71
N LEU A 27 5.56 2.10 4.47
CA LEU A 27 5.46 3.06 5.56
C LEU A 27 5.78 2.39 6.89
N PHE A 28 6.65 3.00 7.68
CA PHE A 28 7.02 2.56 9.02
C PHE A 28 6.50 3.59 10.04
N PRO A 29 5.19 3.59 10.35
CA PRO A 29 4.55 4.69 11.07
C PRO A 29 5.11 4.90 12.48
N ALA A 30 5.55 3.84 13.17
CA ALA A 30 6.16 3.94 14.50
C ALA A 30 7.49 4.73 14.51
N ARG A 31 8.13 4.86 13.34
CA ARG A 31 9.39 5.60 13.15
C ARG A 31 9.20 6.89 12.34
N GLY A 32 8.01 7.12 11.78
CA GLY A 32 7.72 8.30 10.97
C GLY A 32 8.49 8.36 9.66
N ILE A 33 8.84 7.21 9.09
CA ILE A 33 9.62 7.11 7.85
C ILE A 33 8.90 6.27 6.80
N SER A 34 9.34 6.43 5.55
CA SER A 34 8.91 5.65 4.41
C SER A 34 10.12 5.21 3.60
N GLU A 35 10.09 3.99 3.09
CA GLU A 35 11.05 3.48 2.11
C GLU A 35 10.30 3.04 0.86
N MET A 36 10.99 3.00 -0.28
CA MET A 36 10.37 2.60 -1.53
C MET A 36 11.16 1.48 -2.19
N VAL A 37 10.46 0.42 -2.55
CA VAL A 37 10.97 -0.64 -3.43
C VAL A 37 10.60 -0.24 -4.85
N GLN A 38 11.61 0.03 -5.68
CA GLN A 38 11.42 0.64 -7.01
C GLN A 38 10.73 -0.29 -8.02
N SER A 39 10.90 -1.60 -7.87
CA SER A 39 10.31 -2.60 -8.75
C SER A 39 10.04 -3.88 -7.96
N CYS A 40 8.78 -4.30 -7.93
CA CYS A 40 8.34 -5.52 -7.28
C CYS A 40 7.33 -6.22 -8.19
N ALA A 41 7.64 -7.44 -8.61
CA ALA A 41 6.70 -8.27 -9.36
C ALA A 41 5.42 -8.48 -8.55
N GLU A 42 4.25 -8.33 -9.16
CA GLU A 42 2.96 -8.53 -8.47
C GLU A 42 2.79 -9.97 -7.95
N SER A 43 3.49 -10.93 -8.56
CA SER A 43 3.54 -12.33 -8.14
C SER A 43 4.50 -12.59 -6.98
N ALA A 44 5.41 -11.65 -6.65
CA ALA A 44 6.32 -11.79 -5.52
C ALA A 44 5.55 -11.74 -4.20
N SER A 45 6.03 -12.48 -3.20
CA SER A 45 5.40 -12.49 -1.89
C SER A 45 5.67 -11.19 -1.14
N VAL A 46 4.74 -10.81 -0.25
CA VAL A 46 4.96 -9.67 0.66
C VAL A 46 6.21 -9.90 1.53
N ARG A 47 6.55 -11.16 1.84
CA ARG A 47 7.81 -11.54 2.49
C ARG A 47 9.03 -11.09 1.68
N ASP A 48 9.04 -11.36 0.37
CA ASP A 48 10.17 -10.98 -0.49
C ASP A 48 10.31 -9.46 -0.56
N LEU A 49 9.17 -8.75 -0.62
CA LEU A 49 9.13 -7.29 -0.61
C LEU A 49 9.75 -6.72 0.68
N VAL A 50 9.37 -7.21 1.87
CA VAL A 50 9.96 -6.71 3.13
C VAL A 50 11.41 -7.19 3.32
N ALA A 51 11.77 -8.35 2.79
CA ALA A 51 13.13 -8.89 2.84
C ALA A 51 14.13 -8.08 2.00
N ALA A 52 13.66 -7.28 1.05
CA ALA A 52 14.50 -6.33 0.32
C ALA A 52 15.09 -5.24 1.23
N MET A 53 14.42 -4.93 2.35
CA MET A 53 14.78 -3.82 3.25
C MET A 53 15.15 -4.27 4.67
N LEU A 54 14.65 -5.43 5.10
CA LEU A 54 14.77 -5.89 6.49
C LEU A 54 15.58 -7.19 6.60
N PRO A 55 16.36 -7.37 7.68
CA PRO A 55 17.01 -8.64 7.95
C PRO A 55 15.98 -9.74 8.25
N ALA A 56 16.31 -10.99 7.90
CA ALA A 56 15.40 -12.12 8.07
C ALA A 56 14.98 -12.35 9.53
N THR A 57 15.95 -12.30 10.45
CA THR A 57 15.77 -12.46 11.90
C THR A 57 16.71 -11.52 12.65
N ARG A 58 16.51 -11.38 13.97
CA ARG A 58 17.37 -10.51 14.78
C ARG A 58 18.82 -11.02 14.78
N GLY A 59 19.73 -10.20 14.29
CA GLY A 59 21.17 -10.53 14.23
C GLY A 59 21.60 -11.33 13.00
N SER A 60 20.70 -11.67 12.06
CA SER A 60 21.08 -12.33 10.79
C SER A 60 21.67 -11.39 9.74
N GLY A 61 21.81 -10.10 10.06
CA GLY A 61 22.34 -9.06 9.19
C GLY A 61 22.40 -7.72 9.93
N PRO A 62 23.00 -6.67 9.33
CA PRO A 62 22.91 -5.33 9.89
C PRO A 62 21.43 -4.90 9.92
N PRO A 63 20.93 -4.35 11.04
CA PRO A 63 19.62 -3.72 11.04
C PRO A 63 19.60 -2.53 10.09
N ALA A 64 18.41 -2.12 9.66
CA ALA A 64 18.27 -0.86 8.97
C ALA A 64 18.84 0.28 9.84
N PRO A 65 19.51 1.30 9.27
CA PRO A 65 20.18 2.35 10.06
C PRO A 65 19.25 3.09 11.04
N TRP A 66 17.95 3.10 10.75
CA TRP A 66 16.90 3.71 11.55
C TRP A 66 16.29 2.77 12.60
N ASP A 67 16.56 1.46 12.56
CA ASP A 67 16.04 0.47 13.52
C ASP A 67 17.09 0.11 14.58
N THR A 68 17.38 1.07 15.45
CA THR A 68 18.40 0.91 16.51
C THR A 68 18.07 -0.18 17.54
N GLU A 69 16.78 -0.52 17.69
CA GLU A 69 16.31 -1.54 18.63
C GLU A 69 16.34 -2.96 18.02
N GLY A 70 16.45 -3.06 16.69
CA GLY A 70 16.37 -4.32 15.95
C GLY A 70 14.98 -4.95 16.02
N ALA A 71 13.93 -4.13 16.04
CA ALA A 71 12.55 -4.57 16.14
C ALA A 71 11.95 -4.96 14.78
N TYR A 72 12.53 -4.50 13.68
CA TYR A 72 12.07 -4.73 12.32
C TYR A 72 12.90 -5.82 11.65
N THR A 73 12.35 -7.02 11.69
CA THR A 73 12.87 -8.21 11.02
C THR A 73 11.73 -8.87 10.25
N VAL A 74 12.05 -9.61 9.18
CA VAL A 74 11.01 -10.26 8.35
C VAL A 74 10.12 -11.20 9.17
N ASP A 75 10.65 -11.85 10.21
CA ASP A 75 9.91 -12.73 11.12
C ASP A 75 9.12 -12.01 12.23
N ASN A 76 9.35 -10.70 12.44
CA ASN A 76 8.76 -9.92 13.53
C ASN A 76 7.98 -8.69 13.03
N VAL A 77 7.53 -8.68 11.77
CA VAL A 77 6.67 -7.61 11.26
C VAL A 77 5.29 -8.11 10.90
N SER A 78 4.31 -7.23 11.06
CA SER A 78 2.98 -7.35 10.49
C SER A 78 2.81 -6.27 9.42
N VAL A 79 2.26 -6.65 8.28
CA VAL A 79 2.07 -5.79 7.12
C VAL A 79 0.58 -5.54 6.89
N PHE A 80 0.22 -4.30 6.58
CA PHE A 80 -1.18 -3.89 6.41
C PHE A 80 -1.34 -3.01 5.17
N TYR A 81 -2.54 -2.98 4.61
CA TYR A 81 -3.02 -1.85 3.82
C TYR A 81 -4.25 -1.24 4.50
N ARG A 82 -4.60 -0.01 4.13
CA ARG A 82 -5.80 0.67 4.62
C ARG A 82 -6.83 0.77 3.50
N THR A 83 -8.07 0.39 3.78
CA THR A 83 -9.15 0.49 2.79
C THR A 83 -9.51 1.95 2.54
N HIS A 84 -9.92 2.24 1.30
CA HIS A 84 -10.45 3.56 0.92
C HIS A 84 -9.53 4.73 1.33
N GLU A 85 -8.20 4.52 1.21
CA GLU A 85 -7.17 5.51 1.52
C GLU A 85 -7.43 6.83 0.77
N THR A 86 -7.82 6.70 -0.50
CA THR A 86 -8.28 7.80 -1.34
C THR A 86 -9.64 7.46 -1.98
N PRO A 87 -10.43 8.48 -2.36
CA PRO A 87 -11.63 8.25 -3.16
C PRO A 87 -11.28 7.51 -4.46
N GLN A 88 -12.15 6.59 -4.86
CA GLN A 88 -12.07 5.98 -6.19
C GLN A 88 -12.45 7.04 -7.23
N VAL A 89 -11.71 7.07 -8.34
CA VAL A 89 -12.11 7.89 -9.49
C VAL A 89 -13.29 7.20 -10.18
N PRO A 90 -14.43 7.88 -10.37
CA PRO A 90 -15.56 7.31 -11.11
C PRO A 90 -15.12 6.87 -12.51
N ALA A 91 -15.66 5.74 -12.99
CA ALA A 91 -15.28 5.19 -14.29
C ALA A 91 -15.52 6.21 -15.41
N GLU A 92 -16.64 6.92 -15.36
CA GLU A 92 -17.03 7.94 -16.32
C GLU A 92 -16.01 9.08 -16.40
N ALA A 93 -15.49 9.52 -15.24
CA ALA A 93 -14.46 10.55 -15.17
C ALA A 93 -13.13 10.06 -15.76
N LEU A 94 -12.74 8.80 -15.51
CA LEU A 94 -11.57 8.18 -16.15
C LEU A 94 -11.74 8.09 -17.68
N TRP A 95 -12.91 7.66 -18.15
CA TRP A 95 -13.20 7.55 -19.57
C TRP A 95 -13.19 8.93 -20.28
N ALA A 96 -13.77 9.95 -19.65
CA ALA A 96 -13.76 11.32 -20.19
C ALA A 96 -12.33 11.86 -20.30
N ALA A 97 -11.52 11.74 -19.25
CA ALA A 97 -10.12 12.17 -19.25
C ALA A 97 -9.28 11.48 -20.34
N GLN A 98 -9.57 10.21 -20.63
CA GLN A 98 -8.87 9.43 -21.66
C GLN A 98 -9.27 9.84 -23.10
N ILE A 99 -10.55 10.18 -23.32
CA ILE A 99 -11.06 10.53 -24.66
C ILE A 99 -10.81 12.00 -25.01
N GLU A 100 -11.00 12.90 -24.05
CA GLU A 100 -10.95 14.35 -24.26
C GLU A 100 -9.55 14.93 -24.09
N GLY A 101 -8.60 14.12 -23.61
CA GLY A 101 -7.24 14.54 -23.26
C GLY A 101 -7.20 15.18 -21.89
N ALA A 102 -6.12 14.91 -21.13
CA ALA A 102 -5.97 15.30 -19.72
C ALA A 102 -6.07 16.82 -19.43
N GLU A 103 -6.05 17.67 -20.47
CA GLU A 103 -6.17 19.12 -20.35
C GLU A 103 -7.63 19.62 -20.29
N ALA A 104 -8.61 18.83 -20.76
CA ALA A 104 -10.03 19.20 -20.70
C ALA A 104 -10.66 19.03 -19.31
N ALA A 105 -10.04 18.22 -18.44
CA ALA A 105 -10.47 18.03 -17.05
C ALA A 105 -9.92 19.12 -16.10
N ALA A 106 -9.10 20.05 -16.60
CA ALA A 106 -8.46 21.10 -15.80
C ALA A 106 -9.04 22.51 -16.06
N ASP A 107 -10.04 22.65 -16.95
CA ASP A 107 -10.77 23.90 -17.16
C ASP A 107 -11.77 24.13 -15.99
N ASP A 108 -11.22 24.71 -14.92
CA ASP A 108 -11.73 25.79 -14.06
C ASP A 108 -13.26 25.93 -13.75
N ASP A 109 -14.00 24.82 -13.62
CA ASP A 109 -15.32 24.79 -12.93
C ASP A 109 -15.48 23.55 -12.01
N ASP A 110 -14.37 22.95 -11.58
CA ASP A 110 -14.33 21.70 -10.80
C ASP A 110 -14.69 21.84 -9.30
N ALA A 111 -15.13 23.04 -8.89
CA ALA A 111 -15.76 23.23 -7.59
C ALA A 111 -17.15 22.58 -7.51
N ASP A 112 -17.83 22.37 -8.65
CA ASP A 112 -19.23 21.93 -8.68
C ASP A 112 -19.39 20.39 -8.78
N LEU A 113 -18.41 19.67 -9.35
CA LEU A 113 -18.43 18.20 -9.38
C LEU A 113 -18.02 17.56 -8.04
N ALA A 114 -17.13 18.21 -7.30
CA ALA A 114 -16.84 17.84 -5.91
C ALA A 114 -17.99 18.22 -4.95
N ALA A 115 -18.71 19.31 -5.22
CA ALA A 115 -19.86 19.76 -4.41
C ALA A 115 -21.17 19.02 -4.70
N SER A 116 -21.29 18.39 -5.88
CA SER A 116 -22.47 17.60 -6.27
C SER A 116 -22.41 16.16 -5.78
N ARG A 117 -21.30 15.71 -5.17
CA ARG A 117 -21.33 14.45 -4.42
C ARG A 117 -22.24 14.71 -3.21
N PRO A 118 -23.41 14.06 -3.10
CA PRO A 118 -24.07 14.03 -1.80
C PRO A 118 -23.02 13.58 -0.79
N ALA A 119 -23.09 14.09 0.44
CA ALA A 119 -22.36 13.52 1.57
C ALA A 119 -22.85 12.08 1.79
N ALA A 120 -22.53 11.20 0.84
CA ALA A 120 -22.73 9.79 0.90
C ALA A 120 -21.76 9.28 1.96
N ASP A 121 -22.25 8.39 2.81
CA ASP A 121 -21.46 7.62 3.76
C ASP A 121 -20.16 7.18 3.10
N GLU A 122 -19.06 7.91 3.35
CA GLU A 122 -17.76 7.41 2.95
C GLU A 122 -17.55 6.10 3.72
N PRO A 123 -17.23 5.01 3.03
CA PRO A 123 -17.02 3.74 3.71
C PRO A 123 -15.94 3.93 4.77
N ALA A 124 -16.17 3.35 5.95
CA ALA A 124 -15.21 3.41 7.03
C ALA A 124 -13.86 2.87 6.53
N ARG A 125 -12.78 3.58 6.87
CA ARG A 125 -11.42 3.12 6.59
C ARG A 125 -11.09 2.01 7.57
N GLU A 126 -10.60 0.91 7.05
CA GLU A 126 -10.27 -0.27 7.82
C GLU A 126 -8.81 -0.69 7.59
N TRP A 127 -8.19 -1.22 8.64
CA TRP A 127 -6.87 -1.84 8.55
C TRP A 127 -7.02 -3.31 8.15
N ILE A 128 -6.37 -3.69 7.05
CA ILE A 128 -6.36 -5.07 6.56
C ILE A 128 -4.97 -5.64 6.68
N ARG A 129 -4.80 -6.70 7.48
CA ARG A 129 -3.52 -7.39 7.59
C ARG A 129 -3.29 -8.26 6.37
N VAL A 130 -2.11 -8.16 5.78
CA VAL A 130 -1.69 -8.96 4.63
C VAL A 130 -0.74 -10.06 5.11
N PRO A 131 -1.07 -11.35 4.90
CA PRO A 131 -0.16 -12.44 5.20
C PRO A 131 1.15 -12.29 4.43
N LEU A 132 2.30 -12.48 5.08
CA LEU A 132 3.61 -12.37 4.42
C LEU A 132 3.79 -13.34 3.24
N ALA A 133 3.09 -14.47 3.26
CA ALA A 133 3.12 -15.44 2.16
C ALA A 133 2.22 -15.04 0.97
N ALA A 134 1.34 -14.05 1.13
CA ALA A 134 0.49 -13.59 0.04
C ALA A 134 1.34 -12.92 -1.04
N PRO A 135 1.05 -13.14 -2.34
CA PRO A 135 1.63 -12.34 -3.40
C PRO A 135 1.06 -10.91 -3.38
N LEU A 136 1.87 -9.93 -3.80
CA LEU A 136 1.50 -8.52 -3.81
C LEU A 136 0.19 -8.25 -4.58
N VAL A 137 -0.10 -9.04 -5.62
CA VAL A 137 -1.33 -8.94 -6.41
C VAL A 137 -2.60 -9.12 -5.56
N LEU A 138 -2.59 -9.88 -4.46
CA LEU A 138 -3.81 -10.14 -3.68
C LEU A 138 -4.41 -8.90 -3.01
N PRO A 139 -3.64 -8.07 -2.26
CA PRO A 139 -4.17 -6.81 -1.77
C PRO A 139 -4.58 -5.87 -2.92
N LEU A 140 -3.82 -5.82 -4.02
CA LEU A 140 -4.11 -4.93 -5.16
C LEU A 140 -5.39 -5.28 -5.91
N LEU A 141 -5.81 -6.55 -5.89
CA LEU A 141 -7.07 -7.00 -6.47
C LEU A 141 -8.30 -6.70 -5.58
N GLN A 142 -8.11 -6.24 -4.34
CA GLN A 142 -9.25 -5.95 -3.49
C GLN A 142 -9.94 -4.65 -3.96
N PRO A 143 -11.27 -4.64 -4.08
CA PRO A 143 -12.00 -3.46 -4.53
C PRO A 143 -11.87 -2.27 -3.56
N ASP A 144 -11.53 -2.55 -2.31
CA ASP A 144 -11.31 -1.56 -1.26
C ASP A 144 -9.85 -1.09 -1.13
N CYS A 145 -8.92 -1.71 -1.86
CA CYS A 145 -7.54 -1.28 -1.98
C CYS A 145 -7.41 -0.27 -3.13
N VAL A 146 -7.49 1.02 -2.79
CA VAL A 146 -7.33 2.10 -3.77
C VAL A 146 -5.87 2.50 -3.82
N VAL A 147 -5.28 2.50 -5.03
CA VAL A 147 -3.86 2.79 -5.27
C VAL A 147 -3.70 4.20 -5.83
N PRO A 148 -3.32 5.21 -5.01
CA PRO A 148 -3.07 6.57 -5.50
C PRO A 148 -1.69 6.67 -6.16
N GLY A 149 -1.61 6.20 -7.40
CA GLY A 149 -0.38 6.19 -8.20
C GLY A 149 0.50 4.96 -7.95
N MET A 150 0.82 4.62 -6.70
CA MET A 150 1.59 3.43 -6.36
C MET A 150 1.10 2.73 -5.09
N PRO A 151 1.23 1.39 -4.99
CA PRO A 151 0.87 0.65 -3.79
C PRO A 151 1.56 1.16 -2.53
N VAL A 152 0.79 1.25 -1.45
CA VAL A 152 1.28 1.63 -0.13
C VAL A 152 0.98 0.53 0.87
N LEU A 153 2.01 0.05 1.57
CA LEU A 153 1.89 -0.94 2.64
C LEU A 153 2.48 -0.38 3.93
N TYR A 154 1.81 -0.65 5.05
CA TYR A 154 2.23 -0.26 6.38
C TYR A 154 2.91 -1.42 7.06
N VAL A 155 4.13 -1.20 7.56
CA VAL A 155 4.96 -2.21 8.21
C VAL A 155 5.20 -1.80 9.66
N VAL A 156 4.75 -2.62 10.60
CA VAL A 156 4.95 -2.40 12.04
C VAL A 156 5.49 -3.67 12.70
N PRO A 157 6.27 -3.56 13.79
CA PRO A 157 6.68 -4.74 14.53
C PRO A 157 5.45 -5.43 15.12
N SER A 158 5.41 -6.75 15.02
CA SER A 158 4.32 -7.56 15.54
C SER A 158 4.21 -7.39 17.06
N GLY A 159 2.99 -7.20 17.57
CA GLY A 159 2.72 -6.95 18.98
C GLY A 159 3.12 -5.55 19.49
N SER A 160 3.56 -4.64 18.61
CA SER A 160 3.93 -3.28 19.01
C SER A 160 2.75 -2.40 19.40
N GLU A 161 3.04 -1.26 20.03
CA GLU A 161 2.04 -0.23 20.30
C GLU A 161 1.41 0.31 19.01
N ALA A 162 2.19 0.42 17.93
CA ALA A 162 1.69 0.85 16.62
C ALA A 162 0.63 -0.13 16.07
N GLU A 163 0.89 -1.44 16.17
CA GLU A 163 -0.12 -2.44 15.81
C GLU A 163 -1.35 -2.36 16.72
N SER A 164 -1.15 -2.12 18.02
CA SER A 164 -2.24 -1.95 18.99
C SER A 164 -3.08 -0.70 18.72
N LEU A 165 -2.48 0.38 18.21
CA LEU A 165 -3.17 1.57 17.73
C LEU A 165 -4.02 1.25 16.50
N MET A 166 -3.48 0.53 15.51
CA MET A 166 -4.24 0.09 14.34
C MET A 166 -5.45 -0.77 14.72
N ARG A 167 -5.30 -1.68 15.70
CA ARG A 167 -6.43 -2.46 16.23
C ARG A 167 -7.50 -1.55 16.84
N ARG A 168 -7.11 -0.56 17.64
CA ARG A 168 -8.05 0.37 18.29
C ARG A 168 -8.78 1.24 17.27
N ASP A 169 -8.07 1.73 16.27
CA ASP A 169 -8.62 2.49 15.14
C ASP A 169 -9.67 1.66 14.38
N ASN A 170 -9.43 0.35 14.25
CA ASN A 170 -10.34 -0.60 13.60
C ASN A 170 -11.41 -1.20 14.55
N GLY A 171 -11.82 -0.46 15.59
CA GLY A 171 -12.87 -0.90 16.53
C GLY A 171 -12.50 -2.11 17.41
N GLY A 172 -11.21 -2.42 17.53
CA GLY A 172 -10.66 -3.48 18.39
C GLY A 172 -10.25 -4.76 17.65
N SER A 173 -10.57 -4.91 16.36
CA SER A 173 -10.24 -6.11 15.57
C SER A 173 -9.62 -5.74 14.23
N ILE A 174 -8.62 -6.47 13.75
CA ILE A 174 -8.09 -6.29 12.39
C ILE A 174 -8.60 -7.43 11.50
N ARG A 175 -9.06 -7.09 10.29
CA ARG A 175 -9.45 -8.07 9.28
C ARG A 175 -8.19 -8.61 8.59
N GLU A 176 -8.11 -9.92 8.44
CA GLU A 176 -7.06 -10.58 7.66
C GLU A 176 -7.48 -10.65 6.19
N LEU A 177 -6.55 -10.36 5.28
CA LEU A 177 -6.74 -10.58 3.86
C LEU A 177 -6.94 -12.07 3.61
N ARG A 178 -8.02 -12.43 2.92
CA ARG A 178 -8.29 -13.82 2.55
C ARG A 178 -7.37 -14.22 1.41
N VAL A 179 -6.53 -15.22 1.67
CA VAL A 179 -5.74 -15.89 0.63
C VAL A 179 -6.57 -17.06 0.11
N PRO A 180 -6.84 -17.15 -1.21
CA PRO A 180 -7.54 -18.29 -1.77
C PRO A 180 -6.81 -19.60 -1.45
N GLU A 181 -7.53 -20.62 -1.01
CA GLU A 181 -6.96 -21.97 -0.95
C GLU A 181 -6.78 -22.49 -2.38
N LEU A 182 -5.53 -22.65 -2.81
CA LEU A 182 -5.24 -23.35 -4.04
C LEU A 182 -5.46 -24.84 -3.77
N SER A 183 -6.51 -25.41 -4.37
CA SER A 183 -6.61 -26.86 -4.45
C SER A 183 -5.37 -27.36 -5.20
N ALA A 184 -4.64 -28.30 -4.61
CA ALA A 184 -3.51 -28.93 -5.29
C ALA A 184 -3.99 -29.49 -6.65
N PRO A 185 -3.21 -29.33 -7.72
CA PRO A 185 -3.57 -29.81 -9.04
C PRO A 185 -3.76 -31.33 -9.10
#